data_AF-A0AA45USR5-F1
#
_entry.id   AF-A0AA45USR5-F1
#
_cell.length_a   1.000
_cell.length_b   1.000
_cell.length_c   1.000
_cell.angle_alpha   90.00
_cell.angle_beta   90.00
_cell.angle_gamma   90.00
#
_symmetry.space_group_name_H-M   'P 1'
#
loop_
_entity.id
_entity.type
_entity.pdbx_description
1 polymer ?
#
loop_
_entity_poly.entity_id
_entity_poly.type
_entity_poly.pdbx_seq_one_letter_code
_entity_poly.pdbx_strand_id
1 'polypeptide(L)'
;MRSFGRSVLFWSLGGFIMPMLVLMASYDATAKQGGYFYVGLDYSPTFVNIRNFSIGESSGETRGIYPYLRDGNTVKLEANRFNWNGSDPWIGFNDNMFVAMGGSAGYGMGSTRVEVEIGYERFKTKSMKDSEKDEADTVYLLAKVLAHDVVSGEADHLAAALAKVSGKDIVDFATSLQSWHSGIDQQICKGIDVDKGGLTKEDSKDGNCSMGAFTAFTGTKERGYIGSSGLLASLGKEGVKKWPEINNELDSEKYLGKFWKQQSGGWAPQDSGEKSASALRKDTRYQRDASGTVANDIKELDSEAREIVAQFLMRTIEGAEVVEIKGISSTSFIVNLCSDIVAEDFVAVPYACLGLGGNLIEFVEGRSDLRPAYKLKVGLSYQLAQKVHAFADVFYHRVLGNGEYSDLPVRHLVDDHSPEGRSKNAATANFDMRYTGGEFGVRLAF
;
A
#
# COMPACT_ATOMS: atom_id res chain seq x y z
N MET A 1 14.66 -13.48 -35.24
CA MET A 1 16.12 -13.54 -34.97
C MET A 1 16.38 -12.95 -33.59
N ARG A 2 16.93 -13.75 -32.67
CA ARG A 2 17.55 -13.44 -31.34
C ARG A 2 16.71 -12.56 -30.39
N SER A 3 16.23 -13.05 -29.24
CA SER A 3 17.04 -13.40 -28.07
C SER A 3 16.25 -14.33 -27.13
N PHE A 4 16.58 -15.62 -27.15
CA PHE A 4 16.29 -16.58 -26.08
C PHE A 4 17.63 -16.84 -25.42
N GLY A 5 17.81 -16.42 -24.18
CA GLY A 5 19.09 -16.62 -23.51
C GLY A 5 19.15 -16.00 -22.13
N ARG A 6 18.54 -16.66 -21.13
CA ARG A 6 19.00 -16.59 -19.72
C ARG A 6 18.38 -17.60 -18.73
N SER A 7 17.71 -18.67 -19.16
CA SER A 7 17.13 -19.67 -18.23
C SER A 7 17.90 -21.00 -18.11
N VAL A 8 19.08 -21.14 -18.72
CA VAL A 8 19.76 -22.46 -18.80
C VAL A 8 20.88 -22.65 -17.76
N LEU A 9 21.25 -21.62 -16.99
CA LEU A 9 22.38 -21.72 -16.06
C LEU A 9 22.05 -22.27 -14.66
N PHE A 10 20.77 -22.47 -14.30
CA PHE A 10 20.39 -23.03 -13.00
C PHE A 10 20.20 -24.56 -12.99
N TRP A 11 20.17 -25.21 -14.17
CA TRP A 11 20.00 -26.66 -14.29
C TRP A 11 21.32 -27.43 -14.48
N SER A 12 22.46 -26.76 -14.64
CA SER A 12 23.74 -27.43 -14.97
C SER A 12 24.68 -27.68 -13.78
N LEU A 13 24.39 -27.18 -12.58
CA LEU A 13 25.27 -27.35 -11.40
C LEU A 13 24.67 -28.24 -10.30
N GLY A 14 23.35 -28.48 -10.30
CA GLY A 14 22.69 -29.35 -9.31
C GLY A 14 22.73 -30.86 -9.66
N GLY A 15 23.00 -31.22 -10.91
CA GLY A 15 22.88 -32.61 -11.38
C GLY A 15 24.11 -33.51 -11.12
N PHE A 16 25.29 -32.95 -10.84
CA PHE A 16 26.53 -33.73 -10.75
C PHE A 16 27.28 -33.61 -9.41
N ILE A 17 26.95 -32.63 -8.56
CA ILE A 17 27.65 -32.46 -7.27
C ILE A 17 26.94 -33.25 -6.15
N MET A 18 25.61 -33.43 -6.23
CA MET A 18 24.84 -34.16 -5.22
C MET A 18 25.03 -35.69 -5.25
N PRO A 19 25.19 -36.37 -6.41
CA PRO A 19 25.50 -37.80 -6.42
C PRO A 19 26.94 -38.09 -5.95
N MET A 20 27.87 -37.13 -6.16
CA MET A 20 29.28 -37.36 -5.86
C MET A 20 29.61 -37.19 -4.37
N LEU A 21 28.88 -36.34 -3.64
CA LEU A 21 28.97 -36.26 -2.17
C LEU A 21 28.37 -37.50 -1.49
N VAL A 22 27.35 -38.11 -2.10
CA VAL A 22 26.79 -39.40 -1.66
C VAL A 22 27.73 -40.56 -1.99
N LEU A 23 28.44 -40.53 -3.12
CA LEU A 23 29.45 -41.56 -3.48
C LEU A 23 30.82 -41.39 -2.77
N MET A 24 31.17 -40.20 -2.27
CA MET A 24 32.42 -40.00 -1.52
C MET A 24 32.28 -40.37 -0.02
N ALA A 25 31.05 -40.50 0.49
CA ALA A 25 30.79 -41.02 1.83
C ALA A 25 30.71 -42.56 1.89
N SER A 26 30.82 -43.26 0.75
CA SER A 26 30.71 -44.72 0.66
C SER A 26 32.04 -45.49 0.71
N TYR A 27 33.17 -44.83 1.00
CA TYR A 27 34.42 -45.52 1.33
C TYR A 27 34.84 -45.12 2.76
N ASP A 28 34.88 -46.11 3.64
CA ASP A 28 35.43 -46.10 5.02
C ASP A 28 34.52 -45.84 6.24
N ALA A 29 33.19 -45.81 6.11
CA ALA A 29 32.28 -45.79 7.28
C ALA A 29 31.46 -47.08 7.48
N THR A 30 31.91 -48.22 6.96
CA THR A 30 31.32 -49.54 7.29
C THR A 30 32.06 -50.15 8.47
N ALA A 31 31.80 -49.65 9.68
CA ALA A 31 32.21 -50.32 10.90
C ALA A 31 31.22 -50.03 12.06
N LYS A 32 30.29 -50.97 12.25
CA LYS A 32 29.46 -51.17 13.46
C LYS A 32 28.43 -50.07 13.80
N GLN A 33 27.31 -50.03 13.07
CA GLN A 33 25.92 -49.87 13.57
C GLN A 33 24.96 -49.79 12.37
N GLY A 34 23.82 -50.47 12.44
CA GLY A 34 22.87 -50.68 11.32
C GLY A 34 22.06 -49.44 10.95
N GLY A 35 22.72 -48.41 10.41
CA GLY A 35 22.05 -47.25 9.81
C GLY A 35 21.72 -47.46 8.32
N TYR A 36 20.82 -46.64 7.79
CA TYR A 36 20.37 -46.70 6.39
C TYR A 36 20.11 -45.29 5.84
N PHE A 37 20.35 -45.09 4.55
CA PHE A 37 19.98 -43.88 3.84
C PHE A 37 18.62 -44.05 3.18
N TYR A 38 17.88 -42.96 3.03
CA TYR A 38 16.64 -42.97 2.25
C TYR A 38 16.40 -41.64 1.54
N VAL A 39 15.60 -41.72 0.48
CA VAL A 39 15.06 -40.55 -0.22
C VAL A 39 13.54 -40.61 -0.18
N GLY A 40 12.90 -39.45 0.01
CA GLY A 40 11.46 -39.29 0.10
C GLY A 40 10.94 -38.34 -0.96
N LEU A 41 9.72 -38.62 -1.42
CA LEU A 41 8.90 -37.68 -2.17
C LEU A 41 7.52 -37.62 -1.52
N ASP A 42 7.01 -36.41 -1.33
CA ASP A 42 5.74 -36.16 -0.69
C ASP A 42 4.90 -35.12 -1.44
N TYR A 43 3.60 -35.30 -1.28
CA TYR A 43 2.58 -34.35 -1.67
C TYR A 43 1.97 -33.77 -0.39
N SER A 44 1.93 -32.43 -0.31
CA SER A 44 1.78 -31.74 0.96
C SER A 44 0.67 -30.69 0.95
N PRO A 45 -0.63 -31.06 0.85
CA PRO A 45 -1.72 -30.10 0.86
C PRO A 45 -1.69 -29.23 2.13
N THR A 46 -1.79 -27.91 1.96
CA THR A 46 -1.59 -26.93 3.03
C THR A 46 -2.76 -25.97 3.19
N PHE A 47 -3.14 -25.78 4.45
CA PHE A 47 -4.10 -24.80 4.94
C PHE A 47 -3.35 -23.57 5.44
N VAL A 48 -3.66 -22.42 4.84
CA VAL A 48 -2.94 -21.17 5.10
C VAL A 48 -3.47 -20.49 6.36
N ASN A 49 -2.57 -19.95 7.18
CA ASN A 49 -2.91 -19.16 8.37
C ASN A 49 -2.01 -17.93 8.45
N ILE A 50 -2.09 -17.11 7.40
CA ILE A 50 -1.39 -15.82 7.32
C ILE A 50 -2.24 -14.78 8.05
N ARG A 51 -1.62 -14.05 8.99
CA ARG A 51 -2.30 -13.08 9.85
C ARG A 51 -1.63 -11.71 9.78
N ASN A 52 -2.37 -10.70 10.24
CA ASN A 52 -1.89 -9.33 10.40
C ASN A 52 -1.33 -8.75 9.09
N PHE A 53 -1.99 -9.05 7.97
CA PHE A 53 -1.55 -8.54 6.68
C PHE A 53 -1.78 -7.04 6.58
N SER A 54 -0.73 -6.29 6.24
CA SER A 54 -0.80 -4.90 5.83
C SER A 54 0.23 -4.62 4.75
N ILE A 55 -0.03 -3.62 3.91
CA ILE A 55 0.94 -3.16 2.92
C ILE A 55 0.87 -1.64 2.77
N GLY A 56 2.02 -1.02 2.56
CA GLY A 56 2.11 0.40 2.27
C GLY A 56 3.45 0.73 1.63
N GLU A 57 3.60 1.97 1.18
CA GLU A 57 4.86 2.51 0.70
C GLU A 57 5.90 2.49 1.82
N SER A 58 7.16 2.34 1.45
CA SER A 58 8.30 2.32 2.38
C SER A 58 8.48 3.64 3.16
N SER A 59 7.91 4.75 2.68
CA SER A 59 7.86 6.01 3.42
C SER A 59 6.92 5.98 4.63
N GLY A 60 5.98 5.04 4.68
CA GLY A 60 4.91 4.98 5.67
C GLY A 60 3.80 6.03 5.46
N GLU A 61 3.75 6.66 4.28
CA GLU A 61 2.76 7.70 3.95
C GLU A 61 1.43 7.15 3.42
N THR A 62 1.36 5.84 3.11
CA THR A 62 0.12 5.22 2.62
C THR A 62 -0.99 5.35 3.66
N ARG A 63 -2.12 5.92 3.21
CA ARG A 63 -3.33 6.09 4.00
C ARG A 63 -4.50 5.24 3.55
N GLY A 64 -4.51 4.82 2.30
CA GLY A 64 -5.53 3.89 1.81
C GLY A 64 -5.01 2.99 0.71
N ILE A 65 -5.50 1.75 0.71
CA ILE A 65 -5.26 0.76 -0.32
C ILE A 65 -6.51 0.66 -1.19
N TYR A 66 -6.37 0.82 -2.50
CA TYR A 66 -7.51 0.76 -3.43
C TYR A 66 -7.32 -0.33 -4.48
N PRO A 67 -8.24 -1.30 -4.62
CA PRO A 67 -8.11 -2.38 -5.58
C PRO A 67 -8.37 -1.89 -7.01
N TYR A 68 -7.68 -2.50 -7.97
CA TYR A 68 -7.83 -2.19 -9.39
C TYR A 68 -9.20 -2.63 -9.94
N LEU A 69 -9.86 -1.74 -10.69
CA LEU A 69 -11.06 -2.06 -11.47
C LEU A 69 -10.65 -2.73 -12.77
N ARG A 70 -10.71 -4.05 -12.78
CA ARG A 70 -10.37 -4.84 -13.95
C ARG A 70 -11.44 -4.68 -15.05
N ASP A 71 -11.07 -4.03 -16.14
CA ASP A 71 -11.90 -3.88 -17.34
C ASP A 71 -11.08 -4.21 -18.61
N GLY A 72 -11.14 -5.46 -19.05
CA GLY A 72 -10.41 -5.99 -20.21
C GLY A 72 -9.08 -6.72 -19.89
N ASN A 73 -8.38 -7.13 -20.95
CA ASN A 73 -7.17 -7.98 -20.86
C ASN A 73 -5.86 -7.22 -20.60
N THR A 74 -5.86 -5.89 -20.67
CA THR A 74 -4.65 -5.06 -20.52
C THR A 74 -4.76 -4.22 -19.26
N VAL A 75 -3.84 -4.42 -18.32
CA VAL A 75 -3.73 -3.60 -17.11
C VAL A 75 -3.14 -2.25 -17.50
N LYS A 76 -3.96 -1.20 -17.43
CA LYS A 76 -3.52 0.19 -17.55
C LYS A 76 -3.53 0.83 -16.17
N LEU A 77 -2.36 1.27 -15.71
CA LEU A 77 -2.19 1.92 -14.41
C LEU A 77 -2.56 3.40 -14.52
N GLU A 78 -3.84 3.65 -14.74
CA GLU A 78 -4.45 4.98 -14.77
C GLU A 78 -5.28 5.15 -13.49
N ALA A 79 -5.33 6.37 -12.95
CA ALA A 79 -5.90 6.62 -11.63
C ALA A 79 -7.44 6.40 -11.57
N ASN A 80 -8.15 6.50 -12.70
CA ASN A 80 -9.58 6.21 -12.85
C ASN A 80 -9.90 4.70 -12.94
N ARG A 81 -8.88 3.84 -12.94
CA ARG A 81 -9.03 2.37 -13.02
C ARG A 81 -8.92 1.71 -11.65
N PHE A 82 -9.14 2.45 -10.57
CA PHE A 82 -9.13 1.95 -9.20
C PHE A 82 -10.48 2.18 -8.53
N ASN A 83 -10.85 1.27 -7.63
CA ASN A 83 -12.13 1.35 -6.91
C ASN A 83 -11.99 2.24 -5.69
N TRP A 84 -12.25 3.53 -5.87
CA TRP A 84 -12.20 4.55 -4.81
C TRP A 84 -13.26 4.36 -3.71
N ASN A 85 -14.29 3.56 -3.96
CA ASN A 85 -15.35 3.27 -2.98
C ASN A 85 -15.01 2.08 -2.05
N GLY A 86 -13.93 1.35 -2.33
CA GLY A 86 -13.51 0.16 -1.59
C GLY A 86 -12.12 0.28 -0.99
N SER A 87 -11.91 1.26 -0.10
CA SER A 87 -10.64 1.45 0.60
C SER A 87 -10.33 0.30 1.55
N ASP A 88 -9.05 -0.03 1.67
CA ASP A 88 -8.48 -1.02 2.58
C ASP A 88 -9.20 -2.39 2.53
N PRO A 89 -9.20 -3.03 1.35
CA PRO A 89 -9.83 -4.33 1.21
C PRO A 89 -9.11 -5.38 2.05
N TRP A 90 -9.87 -6.34 2.57
CA TRP A 90 -9.28 -7.51 3.22
C TRP A 90 -8.57 -8.38 2.18
N ILE A 91 -7.24 -8.44 2.25
CA ILE A 91 -6.41 -9.28 1.37
C ILE A 91 -6.17 -10.62 2.06
N GLY A 92 -6.88 -11.64 1.58
CA GLY A 92 -6.74 -13.03 2.02
C GLY A 92 -5.95 -13.90 1.06
N PHE A 93 -5.53 -15.09 1.50
CA PHE A 93 -4.84 -16.08 0.68
C PHE A 93 -5.58 -17.41 0.70
N ASN A 94 -5.60 -18.11 -0.44
CA ASN A 94 -6.19 -19.43 -0.61
C ASN A 94 -5.28 -20.53 -0.07
N ASP A 95 -5.91 -21.60 0.41
CA ASP A 95 -5.25 -22.86 0.71
C ASP A 95 -4.56 -23.41 -0.55
N ASN A 96 -3.47 -24.14 -0.36
CA ASN A 96 -2.71 -24.73 -1.45
C ASN A 96 -2.91 -26.25 -1.45
N MET A 97 -3.86 -26.68 -2.27
CA MET A 97 -4.25 -28.08 -2.45
C MET A 97 -3.74 -28.71 -3.75
N PHE A 98 -2.77 -28.10 -4.45
CA PHE A 98 -2.31 -28.65 -5.75
C PHE A 98 -0.83 -28.45 -6.03
N VAL A 99 -0.21 -27.38 -5.52
CA VAL A 99 1.18 -27.00 -5.82
C VAL A 99 2.01 -27.09 -4.55
N ALA A 100 2.03 -28.27 -3.94
CA ALA A 100 2.83 -28.56 -2.76
C ALA A 100 3.52 -29.91 -2.91
N MET A 101 4.77 -29.85 -3.36
CA MET A 101 5.61 -31.02 -3.57
C MET A 101 6.86 -30.86 -2.72
N GLY A 102 7.15 -31.87 -1.92
CA GLY A 102 8.34 -31.97 -1.11
C GLY A 102 9.25 -33.09 -1.60
N GLY A 103 10.55 -32.86 -1.44
CA GLY A 103 11.56 -33.87 -1.60
C GLY A 103 12.41 -33.93 -0.33
N SER A 104 12.73 -35.13 0.11
CA SER A 104 13.58 -35.32 1.28
C SER A 104 14.68 -36.34 1.07
N ALA A 105 15.78 -36.16 1.79
CA ALA A 105 16.86 -37.13 1.89
C ALA A 105 17.23 -37.27 3.36
N GLY A 106 17.36 -38.51 3.83
CA GLY A 106 17.57 -38.76 5.24
C GLY A 106 18.47 -39.94 5.54
N TYR A 107 18.89 -40.00 6.80
CA TYR A 107 19.66 -41.08 7.37
C TYR A 107 18.98 -41.53 8.66
N GLY A 108 18.74 -42.83 8.78
CA GLY A 108 18.15 -43.46 9.95
C GLY A 108 19.16 -44.30 10.71
N MET A 109 19.11 -44.26 12.05
CA MET A 109 19.86 -45.15 12.92
C MET A 109 18.99 -45.52 14.13
N GLY A 110 18.58 -46.79 14.21
CA GLY A 110 17.64 -47.26 15.21
C GLY A 110 16.28 -46.57 15.06
N SER A 111 15.77 -45.98 16.15
CA SER A 111 14.51 -45.22 16.19
C SER A 111 14.66 -43.73 15.90
N THR A 112 15.86 -43.26 15.52
CA THR A 112 16.13 -41.84 15.24
C THR A 112 16.45 -41.66 13.77
N ARG A 113 15.90 -40.61 13.17
CA ARG A 113 16.16 -40.25 11.76
C ARG A 113 16.48 -38.77 11.66
N VAL A 114 17.45 -38.42 10.82
CA VAL A 114 17.70 -37.05 10.38
C VAL A 114 17.25 -36.95 8.94
N GLU A 115 16.42 -35.97 8.60
CA GLU A 115 15.82 -35.79 7.28
C GLU A 115 16.02 -34.33 6.83
N VAL A 116 16.63 -34.13 5.68
CA VAL A 116 16.73 -32.82 5.02
C VAL A 116 15.60 -32.76 4.01
N GLU A 117 14.77 -31.74 4.09
CA GLU A 117 13.57 -31.56 3.30
C GLU A 117 13.62 -30.23 2.54
N ILE A 118 13.19 -30.27 1.29
CA ILE A 118 12.97 -29.10 0.45
C ILE A 118 11.52 -29.15 -0.02
N GLY A 119 10.74 -28.12 0.32
CA GLY A 119 9.34 -27.98 -0.07
C GLY A 119 9.11 -26.70 -0.86
N TYR A 120 8.12 -26.72 -1.74
CA TYR A 120 7.61 -25.52 -2.41
C TYR A 120 6.10 -25.41 -2.20
N GLU A 121 5.65 -24.28 -1.67
CA GLU A 121 4.24 -23.95 -1.50
C GLU A 121 3.90 -22.59 -2.15
N ARG A 122 2.69 -22.48 -2.72
CA ARG A 122 2.18 -21.22 -3.28
C ARG A 122 0.75 -20.93 -2.83
N PHE A 123 0.59 -19.86 -2.05
CA PHE A 123 -0.69 -19.38 -1.54
C PHE A 123 -1.21 -18.23 -2.40
N LYS A 124 -2.13 -18.50 -3.31
CA LYS A 124 -2.70 -17.48 -4.22
C LYS A 124 -3.55 -16.48 -3.43
N THR A 125 -3.61 -15.23 -3.85
CA THR A 125 -4.56 -14.26 -3.27
C THR A 125 -6.01 -14.70 -3.49
N LYS A 126 -6.88 -14.40 -2.53
CA LYS A 126 -8.33 -14.59 -2.67
C LYS A 126 -8.90 -13.51 -3.57
N SER A 127 -9.81 -13.89 -4.46
CA SER A 127 -10.58 -12.91 -5.22
C SER A 127 -11.54 -12.19 -4.29
N MET A 128 -11.64 -10.86 -4.43
CA MET A 128 -12.65 -10.06 -3.72
C MET A 128 -14.06 -10.30 -4.23
N LYS A 129 -14.20 -10.77 -5.49
CA LYS A 129 -15.47 -11.17 -6.07
C LYS A 129 -15.62 -12.67 -5.89
N ASP A 130 -16.73 -13.10 -5.30
CA ASP A 130 -17.13 -14.49 -5.04
C ASP A 130 -17.33 -15.36 -6.31
N SER A 131 -16.88 -14.85 -7.46
CA SER A 131 -16.99 -15.49 -8.77
C SER A 131 -15.72 -16.28 -9.04
N GLU A 132 -15.88 -17.61 -9.11
CA GLU A 132 -14.83 -18.61 -9.41
C GLU A 132 -14.09 -18.39 -10.74
N LYS A 133 -14.54 -17.42 -11.56
CA LYS A 133 -14.06 -17.16 -12.92
C LYS A 133 -13.32 -15.84 -13.08
N ASP A 134 -13.39 -14.94 -12.10
CA ASP A 134 -12.64 -13.69 -12.15
C ASP A 134 -11.26 -13.91 -11.53
N GLU A 135 -10.20 -13.75 -12.34
CA GLU A 135 -8.85 -13.61 -11.81
C GLU A 135 -8.87 -12.53 -10.72
N ALA A 136 -8.42 -12.89 -9.50
CA ALA A 136 -8.43 -12.01 -8.34
C ALA A 136 -7.89 -10.61 -8.67
N ASP A 137 -8.43 -9.60 -7.99
CA ASP A 137 -7.84 -8.27 -8.00
C ASP A 137 -6.45 -8.37 -7.34
N THR A 138 -5.42 -8.52 -8.16
CA THR A 138 -4.02 -8.64 -7.70
C THR A 138 -3.33 -7.29 -7.65
N VAL A 139 -3.90 -6.26 -8.24
CA VAL A 139 -3.29 -4.93 -8.38
C VAL A 139 -3.94 -3.97 -7.41
N TYR A 140 -3.12 -3.30 -6.60
CA TYR A 140 -3.55 -2.37 -5.56
C TYR A 140 -2.79 -1.06 -5.67
N LEU A 141 -3.52 0.05 -5.59
CA LEU A 141 -2.98 1.40 -5.47
C LEU A 141 -2.72 1.72 -4.00
N LEU A 142 -1.52 2.21 -3.71
CA LEU A 142 -1.13 2.71 -2.40
C LEU A 142 -1.30 4.24 -2.42
N ALA A 143 -2.45 4.71 -1.96
CA ALA A 143 -2.77 6.13 -1.97
C ALA A 143 -2.28 6.81 -0.69
N LYS A 144 -1.83 8.05 -0.85
CA LYS A 144 -1.36 8.92 0.23
C LYS A 144 -2.49 9.80 0.76
N VAL A 145 -2.12 10.71 1.67
CA VAL A 145 -3.01 11.50 2.51
C VAL A 145 -3.99 12.34 1.67
N LEU A 146 -3.52 13.17 0.74
CA LEU A 146 -4.40 14.08 0.00
C LEU A 146 -5.44 13.30 -0.80
N ALA A 147 -5.02 12.29 -1.56
CA ALA A 147 -5.94 11.49 -2.37
C ALA A 147 -6.96 10.73 -1.51
N HIS A 148 -6.50 10.10 -0.42
CA HIS A 148 -7.36 9.36 0.49
C HIS A 148 -8.38 10.26 1.20
N ASP A 149 -7.94 11.41 1.73
CA ASP A 149 -8.80 12.32 2.48
C ASP A 149 -9.88 12.97 1.60
N VAL A 150 -9.60 13.17 0.30
CA VAL A 150 -10.58 13.65 -0.67
C VAL A 150 -11.73 12.66 -0.85
N VAL A 151 -11.43 11.38 -1.10
CA VAL A 151 -12.48 10.38 -1.33
C VAL A 151 -13.22 10.02 -0.04
N SER A 152 -12.53 9.99 1.11
CA SER A 152 -13.15 9.74 2.41
C SER A 152 -13.99 10.92 2.91
N GLY A 153 -13.72 12.14 2.42
CA GLY A 153 -14.42 13.36 2.84
C GLY A 153 -13.94 13.92 4.18
N GLU A 154 -12.72 13.57 4.61
CA GLU A 154 -12.07 14.06 5.83
C GLU A 154 -11.49 15.47 5.63
N ALA A 155 -12.37 16.48 5.50
CA ALA A 155 -11.96 17.86 5.20
C ALA A 155 -10.93 18.44 6.17
N ASP A 156 -10.97 18.13 7.46
CA ASP A 156 -10.01 18.66 8.44
C ASP A 156 -8.60 18.09 8.23
N HIS A 157 -8.50 16.78 7.94
CA HIS A 157 -7.22 16.13 7.62
C HIS A 157 -6.68 16.63 6.27
N LEU A 158 -7.57 16.70 5.26
CA LEU A 158 -7.24 17.25 3.94
C LEU A 158 -6.73 18.69 4.03
N ALA A 159 -7.38 19.54 4.83
CA ALA A 159 -6.96 20.93 5.04
C ALA A 159 -5.54 21.00 5.64
N ALA A 160 -5.26 20.18 6.66
CA ALA A 160 -3.95 20.14 7.29
C ALA A 160 -2.85 19.62 6.35
N ALA A 161 -3.19 18.70 5.44
CA ALA A 161 -2.28 18.20 4.41
C ALA A 161 -2.05 19.24 3.30
N LEU A 162 -3.11 19.87 2.80
CA LEU A 162 -3.08 20.94 1.79
C LEU A 162 -2.25 22.15 2.24
N ALA A 163 -2.32 22.51 3.53
CA ALA A 163 -1.52 23.61 4.09
C ALA A 163 0.00 23.37 3.98
N LYS A 164 0.43 22.11 3.84
CA LYS A 164 1.85 21.72 3.69
C LYS A 164 2.28 21.57 2.23
N VAL A 165 1.34 21.60 1.29
CA VAL A 165 1.62 21.53 -0.15
C VAL A 165 2.38 22.80 -0.56
N SER A 166 3.37 22.67 -1.44
CA SER A 166 4.10 23.84 -1.92
C SER A 166 3.21 24.68 -2.84
N GLY A 167 3.41 26.00 -2.84
CA GLY A 167 2.66 26.87 -3.74
C GLY A 167 2.86 26.53 -5.23
N LYS A 168 4.01 25.95 -5.58
CA LYS A 168 4.23 25.44 -6.94
C LYS A 168 3.31 24.25 -7.23
N ASP A 169 3.32 23.23 -6.37
CA ASP A 169 2.57 21.99 -6.58
C ASP A 169 1.05 22.23 -6.61
N ILE A 170 0.52 23.13 -5.76
CA ILE A 170 -0.91 23.45 -5.76
C ILE A 170 -1.33 24.22 -7.03
N VAL A 171 -0.47 25.09 -7.56
CA VAL A 171 -0.72 25.81 -8.81
C VAL A 171 -0.65 24.87 -10.01
N ASP A 172 0.31 23.95 -10.02
CA ASP A 172 0.42 22.91 -11.05
C ASP A 172 -0.80 21.97 -11.03
N PHE A 173 -1.27 21.59 -9.83
CA PHE A 173 -2.53 20.87 -9.62
C PHE A 173 -3.73 21.65 -10.16
N ALA A 174 -3.92 22.90 -9.74
CA ALA A 174 -5.07 23.71 -10.15
C ALA A 174 -5.07 23.98 -11.67
N THR A 175 -3.89 24.20 -12.26
CA THR A 175 -3.72 24.36 -13.72
C THR A 175 -4.14 23.08 -14.45
N SER A 176 -3.71 21.93 -13.96
CA SER A 176 -4.07 20.63 -14.53
C SER A 176 -5.56 20.36 -14.40
N LEU A 177 -6.14 20.57 -13.20
CA LEU A 177 -7.56 20.38 -12.96
C LEU A 177 -8.41 21.30 -13.84
N GLN A 178 -8.04 22.59 -13.99
CA GLN A 178 -8.77 23.51 -14.86
C GLN A 178 -8.72 23.09 -16.33
N SER A 179 -7.56 22.64 -16.80
CA SER A 179 -7.35 22.24 -18.20
C SER A 179 -8.26 21.08 -18.62
N TRP A 180 -8.40 20.08 -17.75
CA TRP A 180 -9.15 18.85 -18.04
C TRP A 180 -10.59 18.88 -17.51
N HIS A 181 -10.84 19.56 -16.39
CA HIS A 181 -12.11 19.59 -15.66
C HIS A 181 -12.41 20.99 -15.08
N SER A 182 -12.48 22.01 -15.95
CA SER A 182 -12.78 23.40 -15.56
C SER A 182 -14.05 23.57 -14.70
N GLY A 183 -15.07 22.73 -14.90
CA GLY A 183 -16.30 22.76 -14.08
C GLY A 183 -16.09 22.30 -12.63
N ILE A 184 -15.08 21.47 -12.36
CA ILE A 184 -14.68 21.08 -11.00
C ILE A 184 -13.82 22.19 -10.39
N ASP A 185 -12.84 22.72 -11.14
CA ASP A 185 -12.01 23.86 -10.70
C ASP A 185 -12.87 25.02 -10.20
N GLN A 186 -13.91 25.40 -10.94
CA GLN A 186 -14.84 26.48 -10.60
C GLN A 186 -15.67 26.26 -9.32
N GLN A 187 -15.82 25.02 -8.87
CA GLN A 187 -16.54 24.69 -7.64
C GLN A 187 -15.66 24.76 -6.39
N ILE A 188 -14.33 24.74 -6.56
CA ILE A 188 -13.37 24.94 -5.49
C ILE A 188 -13.08 26.43 -5.39
N CYS A 189 -13.18 27.02 -4.20
CA CYS A 189 -13.16 28.47 -4.00
C CYS A 189 -14.32 29.18 -4.73
N LYS A 190 -15.50 28.53 -4.82
CA LYS A 190 -16.74 29.17 -5.31
C LYS A 190 -17.18 30.19 -4.26
N GLY A 191 -17.06 31.49 -4.53
CA GLY A 191 -17.40 32.52 -3.55
C GLY A 191 -18.81 32.33 -2.97
N ILE A 192 -18.95 32.38 -1.64
CA ILE A 192 -20.22 32.34 -0.92
C ILE A 192 -21.07 33.60 -1.19
N ASP A 193 -22.39 33.42 -1.22
CA ASP A 193 -23.46 34.40 -1.32
C ASP A 193 -23.18 35.85 -0.87
N VAL A 194 -23.77 36.75 -1.65
CA VAL A 194 -23.74 38.24 -1.64
C VAL A 194 -24.04 38.94 -0.31
N ASP A 195 -24.40 38.21 0.75
CA ASP A 195 -24.74 38.75 2.07
C ASP A 195 -23.57 38.72 3.07
N LYS A 196 -22.42 38.17 2.68
CA LYS A 196 -21.18 38.20 3.49
C LYS A 196 -20.11 38.93 2.69
N GLY A 197 -19.65 40.06 3.21
CA GLY A 197 -18.69 40.96 2.56
C GLY A 197 -17.51 40.21 1.92
N GLY A 198 -17.28 40.49 0.64
CA GLY A 198 -16.21 39.90 -0.18
C GLY A 198 -15.34 40.96 -0.84
N LEU A 199 -14.35 40.49 -1.59
CA LEU A 199 -13.44 41.28 -2.42
C LEU A 199 -14.15 42.41 -3.19
N THR A 200 -13.59 43.62 -3.17
CA THR A 200 -14.10 44.71 -4.02
C THR A 200 -13.52 44.59 -5.44
N LYS A 201 -14.20 45.19 -6.43
CA LYS A 201 -13.78 45.20 -7.84
C LYS A 201 -12.37 45.77 -8.08
N GLU A 202 -11.83 46.49 -7.12
CA GLU A 202 -10.58 47.24 -7.19
C GLU A 202 -9.40 46.54 -6.49
N ASP A 203 -9.62 45.36 -5.92
CA ASP A 203 -8.59 44.64 -5.19
C ASP A 203 -7.61 43.95 -6.17
N SER A 204 -6.32 44.06 -5.90
CA SER A 204 -5.26 43.33 -6.60
C SER A 204 -5.44 41.83 -6.39
N LYS A 205 -5.21 41.07 -7.47
CA LYS A 205 -5.65 39.69 -7.70
C LYS A 205 -4.88 38.62 -6.91
N ASP A 206 -4.79 38.78 -5.60
CA ASP A 206 -3.95 37.91 -4.76
C ASP A 206 -4.76 37.00 -3.81
N GLY A 207 -5.96 36.61 -4.27
CA GLY A 207 -6.64 35.38 -3.90
C GLY A 207 -7.90 35.48 -3.04
N ASN A 208 -8.97 34.81 -3.50
CA ASN A 208 -10.34 34.97 -2.99
C ASN A 208 -10.88 33.75 -2.21
N CYS A 209 -10.07 32.71 -2.02
CA CYS A 209 -10.54 31.41 -1.56
C CYS A 209 -10.95 31.38 -0.08
N SER A 210 -10.74 32.44 0.70
CA SER A 210 -11.25 32.50 2.08
C SER A 210 -11.95 33.84 2.34
N MET A 211 -13.22 33.92 1.96
CA MET A 211 -14.05 35.08 2.25
C MET A 211 -14.46 35.09 3.72
N GLY A 212 -13.97 36.07 4.46
CA GLY A 212 -14.51 36.38 5.77
C GLY A 212 -13.91 37.68 6.27
N ALA A 213 -14.48 38.80 5.84
CA ALA A 213 -14.43 40.02 6.62
C ALA A 213 -15.88 40.34 6.99
N PHE A 214 -16.18 40.30 8.28
CA PHE A 214 -17.45 40.74 8.83
C PHE A 214 -17.58 42.25 8.53
N THR A 215 -18.40 42.65 7.56
CA THR A 215 -18.87 44.02 7.45
C THR A 215 -20.24 44.07 8.12
N ALA A 216 -20.33 44.74 9.26
CA ALA A 216 -21.63 45.03 9.87
C ALA A 216 -22.42 45.90 8.87
N PHE A 217 -23.42 45.30 8.22
CA PHE A 217 -24.28 45.99 7.28
C PHE A 217 -25.09 47.09 7.99
N THR A 218 -24.99 48.32 7.49
CA THR A 218 -26.14 49.21 7.42
C THR A 218 -26.22 49.81 6.01
N GLY A 219 -27.14 49.30 5.19
CA GLY A 219 -27.91 50.17 4.28
C GLY A 219 -27.53 50.29 2.79
N THR A 220 -26.36 49.89 2.30
CA THR A 220 -26.02 50.05 0.87
C THR A 220 -25.62 48.75 0.19
N LYS A 221 -26.36 48.38 -0.87
CA LYS A 221 -26.06 47.27 -1.80
C LYS A 221 -24.77 47.56 -2.56
N GLU A 222 -23.61 47.40 -1.93
CA GLU A 222 -22.38 47.22 -2.68
C GLU A 222 -22.42 45.85 -3.36
N ARG A 223 -22.14 45.81 -4.66
CA ARG A 223 -22.08 44.54 -5.39
C ARG A 223 -20.88 43.78 -4.85
N GLY A 224 -21.13 42.64 -4.21
CA GLY A 224 -20.09 41.68 -3.86
C GLY A 224 -19.23 41.33 -5.07
N TYR A 225 -18.06 40.75 -4.82
CA TYR A 225 -17.10 40.36 -5.85
C TYR A 225 -17.78 39.69 -7.06
N ILE A 226 -17.64 40.31 -8.24
CA ILE A 226 -18.02 39.74 -9.54
C ILE A 226 -16.72 39.47 -10.29
N GLY A 227 -16.01 38.41 -9.93
CA GLY A 227 -14.81 37.96 -10.66
C GLY A 227 -14.79 36.45 -10.84
N SER A 228 -13.76 35.96 -11.52
CA SER A 228 -13.62 34.55 -11.86
C SER A 228 -13.51 33.67 -10.60
N SER A 229 -14.44 32.73 -10.46
CA SER A 229 -14.41 31.68 -9.44
C SER A 229 -13.52 30.52 -9.89
N GLY A 230 -13.04 29.74 -8.92
CA GLY A 230 -12.26 28.53 -9.15
C GLY A 230 -10.86 28.57 -8.55
N LEU A 231 -10.33 27.42 -8.15
CA LEU A 231 -9.07 27.31 -7.41
C LEU A 231 -7.92 28.02 -8.13
N LEU A 232 -7.74 27.79 -9.45
CA LEU A 232 -6.66 28.44 -10.20
C LEU A 232 -6.84 29.96 -10.25
N ALA A 233 -8.07 30.43 -10.45
CA ALA A 233 -8.39 31.85 -10.45
C ALA A 233 -8.12 32.49 -9.08
N SER A 234 -8.41 31.75 -8.00
CA SER A 234 -8.14 32.13 -6.61
C SER A 234 -6.66 32.12 -6.25
N LEU A 235 -5.84 31.26 -6.85
CA LEU A 235 -4.39 31.27 -6.61
C LEU A 235 -3.71 32.48 -7.26
N GLY A 236 -4.22 32.94 -8.42
CA GLY A 236 -3.71 34.13 -9.09
C GLY A 236 -2.23 34.03 -9.47
N LYS A 237 -1.56 35.18 -9.63
CA LYS A 237 -0.13 35.22 -10.02
C LYS A 237 0.82 34.94 -8.86
N GLU A 238 0.39 35.26 -7.64
CA GLU A 238 1.21 35.13 -6.43
C GLU A 238 0.99 33.79 -5.71
N GLY A 239 0.10 32.91 -6.19
CA GLY A 239 -0.24 31.63 -5.54
C GLY A 239 0.96 30.75 -5.24
N VAL A 240 1.96 30.73 -6.14
CA VAL A 240 3.22 29.99 -5.93
C VAL A 240 3.98 30.46 -4.68
N LYS A 241 3.94 31.76 -4.41
CA LYS A 241 4.65 32.39 -3.29
C LYS A 241 3.81 32.45 -2.02
N LYS A 242 2.50 32.51 -2.16
CA LYS A 242 1.57 32.89 -1.10
C LYS A 242 0.74 31.74 -0.55
N TRP A 243 0.66 30.61 -1.23
CA TRP A 243 -0.01 29.43 -0.69
C TRP A 243 0.63 28.97 0.64
N PRO A 244 -0.18 28.56 1.65
CA PRO A 244 -1.65 28.49 1.66
C PRO A 244 -2.38 29.80 2.02
N GLU A 245 -1.64 30.85 2.32
CA GLU A 245 -2.13 32.15 2.76
C GLU A 245 -2.59 33.05 1.57
N ILE A 246 -3.37 32.51 0.63
CA ILE A 246 -3.82 33.24 -0.58
C ILE A 246 -5.01 34.18 -0.32
N ASN A 247 -4.99 34.96 0.75
CA ASN A 247 -5.98 36.01 1.02
C ASN A 247 -5.49 37.40 0.58
N ASN A 248 -6.45 38.26 0.25
CA ASN A 248 -6.24 39.54 -0.43
C ASN A 248 -5.18 40.47 0.18
N GLU A 249 -4.57 41.26 -0.70
CA GLU A 249 -3.54 42.27 -0.40
C GLU A 249 -4.04 43.48 0.41
N LEU A 250 -5.33 43.58 0.73
CA LEU A 250 -5.84 44.71 1.50
C LEU A 250 -5.85 44.42 3.00
N ASP A 251 -5.18 45.30 3.75
CA ASP A 251 -5.42 45.46 5.18
C ASP A 251 -6.91 45.74 5.40
N SER A 252 -7.51 45.08 6.39
CA SER A 252 -8.83 45.43 6.93
C SER A 252 -9.05 46.95 7.09
N GLU A 253 -8.00 47.73 7.39
CA GLU A 253 -8.05 49.20 7.41
C GLU A 253 -8.30 49.86 6.04
N LYS A 254 -7.86 49.30 4.90
CA LYS A 254 -8.17 49.84 3.56
C LYS A 254 -9.58 49.49 3.10
N TYR A 255 -10.10 48.34 3.55
CA TYR A 255 -11.53 48.03 3.43
C TYR A 255 -12.36 49.06 4.21
N LEU A 256 -12.01 49.34 5.47
CA LEU A 256 -12.65 50.39 6.27
C LEU A 256 -12.35 51.81 5.73
N GLY A 257 -11.17 52.07 5.17
CA GLY A 257 -10.73 53.38 4.70
C GLY A 257 -11.42 53.85 3.41
N LYS A 258 -11.87 52.92 2.56
CA LYS A 258 -12.79 53.24 1.45
C LYS A 258 -14.20 53.57 1.95
N PHE A 259 -14.65 52.94 3.05
CA PHE A 259 -15.92 53.24 3.70
C PHE A 259 -16.01 54.69 4.22
N TRP A 260 -14.94 55.22 4.82
CA TRP A 260 -14.92 56.58 5.37
C TRP A 260 -14.65 57.69 4.35
N LYS A 261 -14.55 57.38 3.04
CA LYS A 261 -14.32 58.40 2.00
C LYS A 261 -15.57 58.90 1.28
N GLN A 262 -16.77 58.46 1.68
CA GLN A 262 -18.02 59.00 1.17
C GLN A 262 -18.85 59.67 2.26
N GLN A 263 -18.29 60.70 2.89
CA GLN A 263 -19.09 61.79 3.45
C GLN A 263 -18.22 63.06 3.57
N SER A 264 -18.10 63.78 2.44
CA SER A 264 -17.89 65.21 2.49
C SER A 264 -19.16 65.88 3.03
N GLY A 265 -19.31 65.90 4.36
CA GLY A 265 -20.43 66.54 5.07
C GLY A 265 -20.73 65.79 6.37
N GLY A 266 -20.22 66.30 7.50
CA GLY A 266 -20.13 65.63 8.83
C GLY A 266 -21.44 65.07 9.41
N TRP A 267 -21.40 64.25 10.47
CA TRP A 267 -20.84 64.51 11.81
C TRP A 267 -19.99 63.35 12.38
N ALA A 268 -18.98 63.70 13.18
CA ALA A 268 -18.16 62.78 13.98
C ALA A 268 -18.70 62.64 15.41
N PRO A 269 -18.49 61.50 16.11
CA PRO A 269 -18.46 61.48 17.56
C PRO A 269 -17.06 61.88 18.06
N GLN A 270 -17.07 62.85 18.95
CA GLN A 270 -15.94 63.39 19.68
C GLN A 270 -15.62 62.45 20.87
N ASP A 271 -14.34 62.14 21.06
CA ASP A 271 -13.75 61.46 22.22
C ASP A 271 -14.25 60.04 22.57
N SER A 272 -13.61 59.04 21.98
CA SER A 272 -13.26 57.81 22.70
C SER A 272 -11.90 57.28 22.24
N GLY A 273 -10.85 57.87 22.81
CA GLY A 273 -9.53 57.30 23.08
C GLY A 273 -8.81 56.52 21.96
N GLU A 274 -7.59 56.95 21.67
CA GLU A 274 -6.52 56.28 20.88
C GLU A 274 -6.24 54.79 21.23
N LYS A 275 -6.98 54.19 22.17
CA LYS A 275 -6.85 52.80 22.61
C LYS A 275 -7.75 51.79 21.89
N SER A 276 -8.70 52.22 21.04
CA SER A 276 -9.53 51.27 20.26
C SER A 276 -9.07 51.10 18.80
N ALA A 277 -8.40 52.10 18.22
CA ALA A 277 -7.82 52.00 16.87
C ALA A 277 -6.48 51.26 16.85
N SER A 278 -5.73 51.22 17.96
CA SER A 278 -4.44 50.51 18.02
C SER A 278 -4.56 48.99 18.13
N ALA A 279 -5.73 48.46 18.52
CA ALA A 279 -6.02 47.03 18.51
C ALA A 279 -6.46 46.49 17.13
N LEU A 280 -6.81 47.39 16.19
CA LEU A 280 -7.23 47.08 14.81
C LEU A 280 -6.13 47.30 13.76
N ARG A 281 -4.97 47.82 14.15
CA ARG A 281 -3.78 48.04 13.29
C ARG A 281 -2.94 46.77 13.08
N LYS A 282 -3.57 45.65 12.76
CA LYS A 282 -2.84 44.42 12.39
C LYS A 282 -2.96 44.25 10.88
N ASP A 283 -1.83 44.35 10.18
CA ASP A 283 -1.72 43.97 8.77
C ASP A 283 -2.29 42.55 8.60
N THR A 284 -3.47 42.40 7.99
CA THR A 284 -4.17 41.11 7.82
C THR A 284 -3.85 40.43 6.48
N ARG A 285 -2.90 40.98 5.69
CA ARG A 285 -2.55 40.47 4.36
C ARG A 285 -1.83 39.15 4.50
N TYR A 286 -2.22 38.15 3.70
CA TYR A 286 -1.55 36.85 3.67
C TYR A 286 -1.46 36.22 5.08
N GLN A 287 -2.53 36.30 5.87
CA GLN A 287 -2.56 35.76 7.24
C GLN A 287 -3.57 34.64 7.43
N ARG A 288 -4.39 34.35 6.41
CA ARG A 288 -5.41 33.32 6.51
C ARG A 288 -5.08 32.17 5.58
N ASP A 289 -4.92 31.01 6.19
CA ASP A 289 -4.83 29.73 5.51
C ASP A 289 -6.14 29.41 4.76
N ALA A 290 -6.05 29.26 3.44
CA ALA A 290 -7.16 28.92 2.56
C ALA A 290 -7.42 27.41 2.45
N SER A 291 -6.53 26.56 2.96
CA SER A 291 -6.61 25.09 2.85
C SER A 291 -7.90 24.54 3.44
N GLY A 292 -8.36 25.13 4.54
CA GLY A 292 -9.65 24.77 5.15
C GLY A 292 -10.86 25.09 4.26
N THR A 293 -10.80 26.15 3.46
CA THR A 293 -11.90 26.45 2.52
C THR A 293 -11.84 25.52 1.32
N VAL A 294 -10.65 25.32 0.74
CA VAL A 294 -10.44 24.36 -0.35
C VAL A 294 -10.91 22.95 0.02
N ALA A 295 -10.52 22.46 1.20
CA ALA A 295 -10.90 21.13 1.65
C ALA A 295 -12.42 20.98 1.86
N ASN A 296 -13.08 22.00 2.39
CA ASN A 296 -14.54 21.98 2.56
C ASN A 296 -15.27 22.03 1.21
N ASP A 297 -14.81 22.85 0.28
CA ASP A 297 -15.39 22.89 -1.08
C ASP A 297 -15.23 21.55 -1.80
N ILE A 298 -14.07 20.90 -1.67
CA ILE A 298 -13.82 19.56 -2.23
C ILE A 298 -14.75 18.52 -1.59
N LYS A 299 -14.97 18.59 -0.28
CA LYS A 299 -15.89 17.71 0.43
C LYS A 299 -17.34 17.86 -0.06
N GLU A 300 -17.75 19.04 -0.49
CA GLU A 300 -19.09 19.32 -1.03
C GLU A 300 -19.28 18.84 -2.48
N LEU A 301 -18.21 18.47 -3.19
CA LEU A 301 -18.30 17.90 -4.53
C LEU A 301 -19.03 16.54 -4.49
N ASP A 302 -19.66 16.18 -5.61
CA ASP A 302 -20.20 14.84 -5.78
C ASP A 302 -19.07 13.78 -5.81
N SER A 303 -19.45 12.50 -5.71
CA SER A 303 -18.48 11.41 -5.61
C SER A 303 -17.55 11.31 -6.82
N GLU A 304 -18.08 11.52 -8.03
CA GLU A 304 -17.29 11.42 -9.26
C GLU A 304 -16.26 12.55 -9.34
N ALA A 305 -16.67 13.78 -8.99
CA ALA A 305 -15.78 14.93 -8.92
C ALA A 305 -14.70 14.77 -7.85
N ARG A 306 -15.01 14.19 -6.69
CA ARG A 306 -14.00 13.87 -5.65
C ARG A 306 -12.99 12.83 -6.14
N GLU A 307 -13.45 11.78 -6.81
CA GLU A 307 -12.54 10.79 -7.42
C GLU A 307 -11.60 11.46 -8.42
N ILE A 308 -12.09 12.33 -9.29
CA ILE A 308 -11.25 13.10 -10.24
C ILE A 308 -10.23 13.96 -9.48
N VAL A 309 -10.64 14.70 -8.45
CA VAL A 309 -9.72 15.52 -7.64
C VAL A 309 -8.62 14.67 -7.00
N ALA A 310 -8.97 13.52 -6.41
CA ALA A 310 -8.00 12.61 -5.81
C ALA A 310 -6.98 12.09 -6.84
N GLN A 311 -7.45 11.72 -8.04
CA GLN A 311 -6.59 11.28 -9.15
C GLN A 311 -5.58 12.35 -9.57
N PHE A 312 -6.02 13.61 -9.68
CA PHE A 312 -5.12 14.71 -10.01
C PHE A 312 -4.11 14.98 -8.90
N LEU A 313 -4.51 14.97 -7.63
CA LEU A 313 -3.61 15.17 -6.49
C LEU A 313 -2.48 14.14 -6.45
N MET A 314 -2.78 12.86 -6.74
CA MET A 314 -1.73 11.85 -6.86
C MET A 314 -0.78 12.14 -8.02
N ARG A 315 -1.35 12.43 -9.20
CA ARG A 315 -0.56 12.64 -10.43
C ARG A 315 0.30 13.89 -10.38
N THR A 316 -0.08 14.93 -9.64
CA THR A 316 0.62 16.22 -9.68
C THR A 316 1.34 16.58 -8.37
N ILE A 317 0.95 15.98 -7.23
CA ILE A 317 1.49 16.37 -5.91
C ILE A 317 2.12 15.19 -5.18
N GLU A 318 1.35 14.13 -4.91
CA GLU A 318 1.77 13.10 -3.95
C GLU A 318 2.60 11.97 -4.54
N GLY A 319 2.44 11.74 -5.85
CA GLY A 319 2.82 10.48 -6.49
C GLY A 319 1.86 9.36 -6.13
N ALA A 320 2.00 8.23 -6.82
CA ALA A 320 1.24 7.02 -6.52
C ALA A 320 2.04 5.78 -6.85
N GLU A 321 2.12 4.85 -5.90
CA GLU A 321 2.74 3.56 -6.09
C GLU A 321 1.66 2.47 -6.22
N VAL A 322 1.91 1.53 -7.12
CA VAL A 322 1.02 0.40 -7.39
C VAL A 322 1.77 -0.89 -7.11
N VAL A 323 1.14 -1.81 -6.39
CA VAL A 323 1.70 -3.13 -6.07
C VAL A 323 0.85 -4.25 -6.65
N GLU A 324 1.50 -5.28 -7.17
CA GLU A 324 0.83 -6.47 -7.69
C GLU A 324 1.11 -7.69 -6.79
N ILE A 325 0.08 -8.15 -6.09
CA ILE A 325 0.11 -9.28 -5.16
C ILE A 325 -0.67 -10.45 -5.77
N LYS A 326 0.05 -11.36 -6.44
CA LYS A 326 -0.56 -12.59 -7.01
C LYS A 326 -0.72 -13.72 -5.99
N GLY A 327 -0.01 -13.62 -4.87
CA GLY A 327 0.08 -14.66 -3.85
C GLY A 327 1.49 -14.72 -3.26
N ILE A 328 1.64 -15.58 -2.26
CA ILE A 328 2.87 -15.76 -1.49
C ILE A 328 3.44 -17.11 -1.84
N SER A 329 4.65 -17.12 -2.38
CA SER A 329 5.41 -18.34 -2.61
C SER A 329 6.43 -18.55 -1.49
N SER A 330 6.59 -19.81 -1.08
CA SER A 330 7.51 -20.24 -0.05
C SER A 330 8.30 -21.43 -0.56
N THR A 331 9.61 -21.33 -0.54
CA THR A 331 10.50 -22.48 -0.72
C THR A 331 11.16 -22.77 0.62
N SER A 332 10.81 -23.89 1.25
CA SER A 332 11.34 -24.29 2.55
C SER A 332 12.57 -25.17 2.41
N PHE A 333 13.52 -25.00 3.33
CA PHE A 333 14.72 -25.82 3.51
C PHE A 333 14.81 -26.18 4.98
N ILE A 334 14.40 -27.39 5.34
CA ILE A 334 14.24 -27.81 6.74
C ILE A 334 15.08 -29.03 7.01
N VAL A 335 15.77 -29.04 8.16
CA VAL A 335 16.41 -30.24 8.71
C VAL A 335 15.57 -30.72 9.87
N ASN A 336 14.95 -31.88 9.69
CA ASN A 336 14.10 -32.58 10.66
C ASN A 336 14.91 -33.59 11.46
N LEU A 337 14.76 -33.57 12.78
CA LEU A 337 15.12 -34.66 13.68
C LEU A 337 13.83 -35.41 14.05
N CYS A 338 13.75 -36.67 13.62
CA CYS A 338 12.59 -37.53 13.78
C CYS A 338 12.88 -38.68 14.74
N SER A 339 11.87 -39.07 15.50
CA SER A 339 11.90 -40.26 16.34
C SER A 339 10.69 -41.15 16.08
N ASP A 340 10.98 -42.42 15.82
CA ASP A 340 10.01 -43.48 15.63
C ASP A 340 9.60 -44.03 17.00
N ILE A 341 8.29 -44.08 17.24
CA ILE A 341 7.67 -44.55 18.47
C ILE A 341 7.26 -46.00 18.23
N VAL A 342 7.91 -46.94 18.90
CA VAL A 342 7.59 -48.36 18.77
C VAL A 342 6.36 -48.66 19.62
N ALA A 343 5.28 -49.10 18.97
CA ALA A 343 4.08 -49.61 19.64
C ALA A 343 3.91 -51.09 19.28
N GLU A 344 3.84 -51.97 20.29
CA GLU A 344 3.93 -53.43 20.11
C GLU A 344 2.76 -54.04 19.31
N ASP A 345 1.67 -53.29 19.08
CA ASP A 345 0.44 -53.78 18.41
C ASP A 345 -0.01 -52.95 17.20
N PHE A 346 0.82 -52.03 16.69
CA PHE A 346 0.43 -51.15 15.59
C PHE A 346 1.08 -51.55 14.25
N VAL A 347 0.27 -51.69 13.21
CA VAL A 347 0.68 -52.11 11.86
C VAL A 347 1.54 -51.05 11.15
N ALA A 348 1.45 -49.79 11.57
CA ALA A 348 2.32 -48.71 11.12
C ALA A 348 3.22 -48.25 12.27
N VAL A 349 4.28 -47.50 11.96
CA VAL A 349 5.20 -46.94 12.95
C VAL A 349 4.87 -45.46 13.15
N PRO A 350 4.33 -45.06 14.31
CA PRO A 350 4.14 -43.65 14.61
C PRO A 350 5.49 -42.95 14.76
N TYR A 351 5.56 -41.69 14.34
CA TYR A 351 6.77 -40.87 14.49
C TYR A 351 6.43 -39.41 14.76
N ALA A 352 7.39 -38.70 15.36
CA ALA A 352 7.34 -37.25 15.54
C ALA A 352 8.65 -36.63 15.08
N CYS A 353 8.58 -35.45 14.48
CA CYS A 353 9.75 -34.70 13.99
C CYS A 353 9.75 -33.26 14.49
N LEU A 354 10.96 -32.77 14.80
CA LEU A 354 11.26 -31.36 15.02
C LEU A 354 12.21 -30.87 13.92
N GLY A 355 11.72 -29.96 13.10
CA GLY A 355 12.42 -29.34 11.97
C GLY A 355 12.85 -27.92 12.25
N LEU A 356 14.10 -27.60 11.89
CA LEU A 356 14.65 -26.25 11.91
C LEU A 356 15.28 -25.94 10.56
N GLY A 357 15.14 -24.70 10.10
CA GLY A 357 15.75 -24.26 8.86
C GLY A 357 15.29 -22.88 8.45
N GLY A 358 14.94 -22.71 7.18
CA GLY A 358 14.45 -21.43 6.68
C GLY A 358 13.56 -21.55 5.45
N ASN A 359 12.85 -20.47 5.16
CA ASN A 359 12.00 -20.32 3.99
C ASN A 359 12.49 -19.14 3.17
N LEU A 360 12.60 -19.33 1.87
CA LEU A 360 12.69 -18.26 0.90
C LEU A 360 11.27 -17.81 0.54
N ILE A 361 10.89 -16.62 0.97
CA ILE A 361 9.54 -16.06 0.75
C ILE A 361 9.58 -15.10 -0.44
N GLU A 362 8.72 -15.34 -1.41
CA GLU A 362 8.50 -14.47 -2.57
C GLU A 362 7.06 -13.94 -2.52
N PHE A 363 6.94 -12.65 -2.20
CA PHE A 363 5.65 -11.95 -2.02
C PHE A 363 5.21 -11.18 -3.27
N VAL A 364 6.16 -10.52 -3.94
CA VAL A 364 6.01 -9.88 -5.26
C VAL A 364 7.12 -10.42 -6.17
N GLU A 365 6.83 -10.53 -7.47
CA GLU A 365 7.80 -11.02 -8.46
C GLU A 365 9.14 -10.26 -8.38
N GLY A 366 10.24 -11.01 -8.23
CA GLY A 366 11.59 -10.46 -8.30
C GLY A 366 12.24 -10.07 -6.97
N ARG A 367 11.55 -10.24 -5.83
CA ARG A 367 12.15 -10.09 -4.49
C ARG A 367 11.90 -11.32 -3.63
N SER A 368 12.97 -11.87 -3.06
CA SER A 368 12.90 -13.04 -2.19
C SER A 368 13.63 -12.80 -0.87
N ASP A 369 12.97 -13.10 0.24
CA ASP A 369 13.53 -12.95 1.60
C ASP A 369 13.73 -14.31 2.26
N LEU A 370 14.96 -14.59 2.70
CA LEU A 370 15.26 -15.78 3.49
C LEU A 370 14.93 -15.52 4.96
N ARG A 371 14.02 -16.30 5.52
CA ARG A 371 13.58 -16.20 6.91
C ARG A 371 13.80 -17.52 7.65
N PRO A 372 14.27 -17.50 8.90
CA PRO A 372 14.34 -18.72 9.71
C PRO A 372 12.94 -19.28 9.94
N ALA A 373 12.82 -20.60 10.05
CA ALA A 373 11.55 -21.27 10.25
C ALA A 373 11.73 -22.57 11.06
N TYR A 374 10.62 -23.01 11.66
CA TYR A 374 10.54 -24.35 12.26
C TYR A 374 9.31 -25.09 11.76
N LYS A 375 9.44 -26.42 11.72
CA LYS A 375 8.40 -27.35 11.30
C LYS A 375 8.22 -28.42 12.37
N LEU A 376 6.99 -28.74 12.73
CA LEU A 376 6.66 -29.85 13.63
C LEU A 376 5.86 -30.85 12.83
N LYS A 377 6.21 -32.14 12.88
CA LYS A 377 5.46 -33.19 12.20
C LYS A 377 5.10 -34.31 13.16
N VAL A 378 3.92 -34.90 12.98
CA VAL A 378 3.54 -36.15 13.64
C VAL A 378 2.83 -37.02 12.60
N GLY A 379 3.26 -38.27 12.49
CA GLY A 379 2.78 -39.13 11.41
C GLY A 379 2.90 -40.61 11.68
N LEU A 380 2.54 -41.37 10.65
CA LEU A 380 2.61 -42.82 10.59
C LEU A 380 3.40 -43.24 9.36
N SER A 381 4.27 -44.23 9.54
CA SER A 381 5.05 -44.85 8.46
C SER A 381 4.63 -46.31 8.30
N TYR A 382 4.19 -46.70 7.11
CA TYR A 382 3.78 -48.06 6.78
C TYR A 382 4.76 -48.71 5.81
N GLN A 383 5.26 -49.89 6.16
CA GLN A 383 6.20 -50.62 5.32
C GLN A 383 5.44 -51.38 4.22
N LEU A 384 5.52 -50.89 2.97
CA LEU A 384 4.93 -51.55 1.81
C LEU A 384 5.80 -52.73 1.33
N ALA A 385 7.11 -52.56 1.37
CA ALA A 385 8.11 -53.57 1.01
C ALA A 385 9.40 -53.36 1.82
N GLN A 386 10.37 -54.27 1.71
CA GLN A 386 11.62 -54.23 2.49
C GLN A 386 12.38 -52.89 2.40
N LYS A 387 12.21 -52.12 1.32
CA LYS A 387 12.90 -50.86 1.07
C LYS A 387 11.95 -49.69 0.77
N VAL A 388 10.64 -49.90 0.86
CA VAL A 388 9.63 -48.93 0.45
C VAL A 388 8.67 -48.70 1.60
N HIS A 389 8.64 -47.47 2.09
CA HIS A 389 7.77 -47.04 3.18
C HIS A 389 6.83 -45.95 2.69
N ALA A 390 5.53 -46.16 2.77
CA ALA A 390 4.57 -45.07 2.64
C ALA A 390 4.47 -44.33 3.97
N PHE A 391 4.24 -43.03 3.94
CA PHE A 391 3.97 -42.27 5.15
C PHE A 391 2.84 -41.27 4.95
N ALA A 392 2.18 -40.97 6.06
CA ALA A 392 1.20 -39.92 6.17
C ALA A 392 1.46 -39.16 7.47
N ASP A 393 1.61 -37.85 7.39
CA ASP A 393 1.79 -37.01 8.57
C ASP A 393 1.00 -35.71 8.50
N VAL A 394 0.84 -35.09 9.66
CA VAL A 394 0.33 -33.73 9.79
C VAL A 394 1.46 -32.86 10.30
N PHE A 395 1.53 -31.64 9.78
CA PHE A 395 2.58 -30.72 10.13
C PHE A 395 2.10 -29.31 10.43
N TYR A 396 2.85 -28.65 11.29
CA TYR A 396 2.74 -27.23 11.56
C TYR A 396 4.04 -26.54 11.13
N HIS A 397 3.94 -25.53 10.28
CA HIS A 397 5.08 -24.74 9.79
C HIS A 397 4.94 -23.29 10.20
N ARG A 398 5.99 -22.72 10.77
CA ARG A 398 6.03 -21.31 11.15
C ARG A 398 7.32 -20.64 10.72
N VAL A 399 7.16 -19.55 9.97
CA VAL A 399 8.24 -18.64 9.65
C VAL A 399 8.44 -17.68 10.82
N LEU A 400 9.69 -17.42 11.16
CA LEU A 400 10.12 -16.56 12.27
C LEU A 400 10.59 -15.21 11.74
N GLY A 401 10.35 -14.15 12.52
CA GLY A 401 10.74 -12.79 12.20
C GLY A 401 9.73 -11.78 12.73
N ASN A 402 9.96 -10.51 12.41
CA ASN A 402 9.06 -9.38 12.70
C ASN A 402 7.88 -9.27 11.72
N GLY A 403 7.79 -10.17 10.74
CA GLY A 403 6.75 -10.17 9.71
C GLY A 403 6.89 -9.07 8.66
N GLU A 404 7.90 -8.21 8.74
CA GLU A 404 8.11 -7.09 7.82
C GLU A 404 8.94 -7.52 6.61
N TYR A 405 8.42 -7.30 5.41
CA TYR A 405 9.05 -7.54 4.11
C TYR A 405 9.18 -6.21 3.38
N SER A 406 10.40 -5.69 3.28
CA SER A 406 10.69 -4.34 2.78
C SER A 406 11.32 -4.40 1.39
N ASP A 407 11.43 -3.24 0.74
CA ASP A 407 11.98 -3.10 -0.61
C ASP A 407 11.23 -3.95 -1.66
N LEU A 408 9.91 -4.05 -1.50
CA LEU A 408 9.05 -4.72 -2.46
C LEU A 408 8.93 -3.87 -3.73
N PRO A 409 9.10 -4.46 -4.92
CA PRO A 409 9.03 -3.71 -6.16
C PRO A 409 7.60 -3.19 -6.39
N VAL A 410 7.51 -1.92 -6.76
CA VAL A 410 6.27 -1.23 -7.11
C VAL A 410 6.31 -0.77 -8.56
N ARG A 411 5.13 -0.45 -9.09
CA ARG A 411 4.95 0.19 -10.40
C ARG A 411 4.38 1.59 -10.20
N HIS A 412 4.60 2.46 -11.17
CA HIS A 412 4.04 3.81 -11.20
C HIS A 412 2.82 3.88 -12.12
N LEU A 413 2.00 4.91 -11.90
CA LEU A 413 0.96 5.27 -12.84
C LEU A 413 1.59 5.74 -14.17
N VAL A 414 0.88 5.51 -15.29
CA VAL A 414 1.38 5.84 -16.64
C VAL A 414 1.61 7.34 -16.81
N ASP A 415 0.77 8.17 -16.19
CA ASP A 415 0.82 9.63 -16.28
C ASP A 415 1.12 10.30 -14.93
N ASP A 416 2.11 9.76 -14.21
CA ASP A 416 2.63 10.39 -12.99
C ASP A 416 3.50 11.60 -13.36
N HIS A 417 3.05 12.79 -12.97
CA HIS A 417 3.75 14.07 -13.12
C HIS A 417 4.14 14.66 -11.76
N SER A 418 4.13 13.85 -10.69
CA SER A 418 4.45 14.30 -9.35
C SER A 418 5.94 14.68 -9.25
N PRO A 419 6.31 15.58 -8.33
CA PRO A 419 7.70 15.97 -8.14
C PRO A 419 8.62 14.77 -7.86
N GLU A 420 9.86 14.81 -8.37
CA GLU A 420 10.85 13.77 -8.12
C GLU A 420 11.08 13.53 -6.62
N GLY A 421 11.21 12.27 -6.23
CA GLY A 421 11.46 11.86 -4.84
C GLY A 421 10.20 11.74 -3.97
N ARG A 422 9.01 12.00 -4.51
CA ARG A 422 7.73 11.73 -3.85
C ARG A 422 7.47 10.24 -3.70
N SER A 423 7.80 9.42 -4.69
CA SER A 423 7.79 7.96 -4.59
C SER A 423 9.17 7.43 -4.19
N LYS A 424 9.19 6.37 -3.37
CA LYS A 424 10.43 5.71 -2.92
C LYS A 424 10.80 4.53 -3.81
N ASN A 425 9.90 4.15 -4.73
CA ASN A 425 10.02 2.99 -5.61
C ASN A 425 10.07 1.67 -4.83
N ALA A 426 9.45 1.63 -3.65
CA ALA A 426 9.50 0.49 -2.76
C ALA A 426 8.33 0.48 -1.78
N ALA A 427 7.70 -0.68 -1.63
CA ALA A 427 6.69 -0.93 -0.61
C ALA A 427 7.22 -1.82 0.52
N THR A 428 6.53 -1.79 1.65
CA THR A 428 6.73 -2.67 2.80
C THR A 428 5.42 -3.39 3.10
N ALA A 429 5.46 -4.72 3.14
CA ALA A 429 4.37 -5.54 3.62
C ALA A 429 4.67 -6.06 5.03
N ASN A 430 3.64 -6.22 5.85
CA ASN A 430 3.74 -6.90 7.13
C ASN A 430 2.78 -8.08 7.15
N PHE A 431 3.24 -9.28 7.50
CA PHE A 431 2.40 -10.42 7.79
C PHE A 431 3.14 -11.53 8.56
N ASP A 432 2.39 -12.23 9.41
CA ASP A 432 2.82 -13.45 10.08
C ASP A 432 2.57 -14.67 9.18
N MET A 433 3.62 -15.33 8.67
CA MET A 433 3.46 -16.51 7.84
C MET A 433 3.46 -17.82 8.65
N ARG A 434 2.32 -18.49 8.67
CA ARG A 434 2.09 -19.79 9.33
C ARG A 434 1.15 -20.62 8.48
N TYR A 435 1.36 -21.92 8.45
CA TYR A 435 0.47 -22.85 7.75
C TYR A 435 0.53 -24.23 8.38
N THR A 436 -0.50 -25.02 8.13
CA THR A 436 -0.64 -26.39 8.62
C THR A 436 -1.02 -27.25 7.44
N GLY A 437 -0.50 -28.46 7.35
CA GLY A 437 -0.80 -29.34 6.23
C GLY A 437 -0.76 -30.79 6.62
N GLY A 438 -1.10 -31.63 5.65
CA GLY A 438 -0.78 -33.06 5.70
C GLY A 438 0.29 -33.36 4.65
N GLU A 439 1.17 -34.31 4.91
CA GLU A 439 2.10 -34.87 3.94
C GLU A 439 1.74 -36.32 3.65
N PHE A 440 1.72 -36.68 2.38
CA PHE A 440 1.52 -38.05 1.93
C PHE A 440 2.63 -38.40 0.96
N GLY A 441 3.43 -39.41 1.29
CA GLY A 441 4.64 -39.67 0.54
C GLY A 441 5.15 -41.10 0.61
N VAL A 442 6.24 -41.33 -0.10
CA VAL A 442 6.96 -42.61 -0.12
C VAL A 442 8.44 -42.36 0.12
N ARG A 443 9.03 -43.16 1.00
CA ARG A 443 10.47 -43.22 1.29
C ARG A 443 11.06 -44.50 0.71
N LEU A 444 12.20 -44.37 0.02
CA LEU A 444 12.99 -45.46 -0.55
C LEU A 444 14.30 -45.57 0.22
N ALA A 445 14.47 -46.64 0.99
CA ALA A 445 15.68 -46.90 1.77
C ALA A 445 16.68 -47.76 0.98
N PHE A 446 17.99 -47.52 1.12
CA PHE A 446 19.00 -48.31 0.40
C PHE A 446 20.26 -48.60 1.21
#